data_AF-A0AA96JZI4-F1
#
_entry.id   AF-A0AA96JZI4-F1
#
_cell.length_a   1.000
_cell.length_b   1.000
_cell.length_c   1.000
_cell.angle_alpha   90.00
_cell.angle_beta   90.00
_cell.angle_gamma   90.00
#
_symmetry.space_group_name_H-M   'P 1'
#
loop_
_entity.id
_entity.type
_entity.pdbx_description
1 polymer ?
#
loop_
_entity_poly.entity_id
_entity_poly.type
_entity_poly.pdbx_seq_one_letter_code
_entity_poly.pdbx_strand_id
1 'polypeptide(L)'
;MSNTIDQFPSDPARPVFRPGDFKGREGLVRNMLRRLERGESLSLVGGPKLGKTSLLLHLACQMNHAGPSPRSTGPSALYVDVADEADWKRFHSRPPNPDTILLLDNCDRLVEGKACSLSDIDLLPGGSTVFAGGRAWREVVRGGDLPHTLKLIPLSVFLEKEAQQLFNPDLSTEQHSTILTYAGTHPYNFKLLQAAFLREGLHVPTEHIVSEVKKYLFSFFQDCVNQLREPLEHQVLAFVIEADKPVNPREVARAIGLPTIKPVADTLCALGLISRWIRDEEATLSAGSRLFNEWYRETVAS
;
A
#
# COMPACT_ATOMS: atom_id res chain seq x y z
N MET A 1 -26.10 33.61 -2.38
CA MET A 1 -24.67 33.52 -2.75
C MET A 1 -23.95 32.88 -1.59
N SER A 2 -23.81 31.56 -1.61
CA SER A 2 -23.07 30.79 -0.61
C SER A 2 -21.82 30.26 -1.26
N ASN A 3 -20.68 30.55 -0.65
CA ASN A 3 -19.35 30.12 -1.07
C ASN A 3 -19.27 28.59 -1.11
N THR A 4 -19.16 28.03 -2.30
CA THR A 4 -18.82 26.62 -2.55
C THR A 4 -17.32 26.51 -2.82
N ILE A 5 -16.50 26.87 -1.83
CA ILE A 5 -15.07 26.56 -1.82
C ILE A 5 -14.84 25.76 -0.56
N ASP A 6 -15.19 24.48 -0.62
CA ASP A 6 -14.82 23.54 0.43
C ASP A 6 -14.70 22.14 -0.18
N GLN A 7 -13.58 21.50 0.16
CA GLN A 7 -13.26 20.07 0.03
C GLN A 7 -12.56 19.59 -1.25
N PHE A 8 -11.38 20.15 -1.53
CA PHE A 8 -10.25 19.27 -1.87
C PHE A 8 -9.70 18.64 -0.58
N PRO A 9 -9.20 17.39 -0.56
CA PRO A 9 -8.56 16.88 0.64
C PRO A 9 -7.30 17.72 0.89
N SER A 10 -7.32 18.51 1.96
CA SER A 10 -6.29 19.50 2.32
C SER A 10 -4.90 18.93 2.64
N ASP A 11 -4.70 17.63 2.45
CA ASP A 11 -3.41 16.96 2.59
C ASP A 11 -3.38 15.64 1.77
N PRO A 12 -2.56 15.55 0.70
CA PRO A 12 -2.42 14.33 -0.09
C PRO A 12 -1.80 13.17 0.71
N ALA A 13 -1.17 13.42 1.87
CA ALA A 13 -0.66 12.38 2.76
C ALA A 13 -1.75 11.68 3.58
N ARG A 14 -2.96 12.26 3.71
CA ARG A 14 -4.05 11.67 4.49
C ARG A 14 -4.59 10.37 3.86
N PRO A 15 -4.92 9.36 4.68
CA PRO A 15 -5.65 8.19 4.20
C PRO A 15 -6.98 8.58 3.57
N VAL A 16 -7.34 7.91 2.47
CA VAL A 16 -8.65 8.04 1.82
C VAL A 16 -9.41 6.75 2.13
N PHE A 17 -10.53 6.84 2.83
CA PHE A 17 -11.22 5.66 3.36
C PHE A 17 -12.74 5.77 3.44
N ARG A 18 -13.31 6.94 3.13
CA ARG A 18 -14.76 7.13 3.21
C ARG A 18 -15.46 6.40 2.06
N PRO A 19 -16.68 5.88 2.27
CA PRO A 19 -17.52 5.39 1.18
C PRO A 19 -17.68 6.48 0.10
N GLY A 20 -17.55 6.10 -1.18
CA GLY A 20 -17.58 7.02 -2.32
C GLY A 20 -16.21 7.60 -2.71
N ASP A 21 -15.35 7.86 -1.73
CA ASP A 21 -13.98 8.38 -1.96
C ASP A 21 -12.95 7.25 -2.10
N PHE A 22 -13.11 6.17 -1.34
CA PHE A 22 -12.29 4.96 -1.48
C PHE A 22 -12.67 4.25 -2.77
N LYS A 23 -11.78 4.34 -3.76
CA LYS A 23 -11.95 3.76 -5.10
C LYS A 23 -10.90 2.70 -5.39
N GLY A 24 -11.28 1.70 -6.17
CA GLY A 24 -10.48 0.54 -6.47
C GLY A 24 -10.49 -0.47 -5.31
N ARG A 25 -10.04 -1.70 -5.60
CA ARG A 25 -9.93 -2.79 -4.62
C ARG A 25 -11.24 -3.19 -3.93
N GLU A 26 -12.40 -2.88 -4.52
CA GLU A 26 -13.70 -3.26 -3.96
C GLU A 26 -13.85 -4.78 -3.88
N GLY A 27 -13.28 -5.51 -4.85
CA GLY A 27 -13.21 -6.97 -4.83
C GLY A 27 -12.41 -7.50 -3.64
N LEU A 28 -11.31 -6.82 -3.29
CA LEU A 28 -10.48 -7.14 -2.13
C LEU A 28 -11.22 -6.87 -0.83
N VAL A 29 -11.83 -5.69 -0.69
CA VAL A 29 -12.67 -5.31 0.46
C VAL A 29 -13.75 -6.36 0.70
N ARG A 30 -14.53 -6.69 -0.34
CA ARG A 30 -15.58 -7.73 -0.26
C ARG A 30 -15.03 -9.11 0.08
N ASN A 31 -13.79 -9.43 -0.32
CA ASN A 31 -13.17 -10.70 0.06
C ASN A 31 -12.76 -10.70 1.54
N MET A 32 -12.13 -9.63 2.01
CA MET A 32 -11.69 -9.48 3.39
C MET A 32 -12.87 -9.51 4.35
N LEU A 33 -13.93 -8.73 4.10
CA LEU A 33 -15.15 -8.74 4.92
C LEU A 33 -15.72 -10.16 5.09
N ARG A 34 -15.93 -10.89 3.98
CA ARG A 34 -16.46 -12.26 4.00
C ARG A 34 -15.58 -13.25 4.77
N ARG A 35 -14.26 -13.04 4.79
CA ARG A 35 -13.35 -13.88 5.57
C ARG A 35 -13.41 -13.55 7.05
N LEU A 36 -13.44 -12.27 7.38
CA LEU A 36 -13.54 -11.80 8.76
C LEU A 36 -14.85 -12.24 9.41
N GLU A 37 -15.97 -12.20 8.66
CA GLU A 37 -17.28 -12.75 9.07
C GLU A 37 -17.24 -14.27 9.37
N ARG A 38 -16.29 -15.01 8.78
CA ARG A 38 -16.10 -16.45 9.00
C ARG A 38 -15.16 -16.77 10.16
N GLY A 39 -14.67 -15.77 10.88
CA GLY A 39 -13.69 -15.98 11.94
C GLY A 39 -12.23 -16.07 11.44
N GLU A 40 -11.94 -15.77 10.17
CA GLU A 40 -10.58 -15.88 9.65
C GLU A 40 -9.74 -14.63 9.97
N SER A 41 -8.53 -14.83 10.49
CA SER A 41 -7.54 -13.77 10.66
C SER A 41 -6.65 -13.60 9.42
N LEU A 42 -6.37 -12.34 9.07
CA LEU A 42 -5.75 -11.94 7.81
C LEU A 42 -4.43 -11.21 8.05
N SER A 43 -3.49 -11.35 7.12
CA SER A 43 -2.26 -10.56 7.09
C SER A 43 -2.22 -9.70 5.83
N LEU A 44 -2.47 -8.41 5.96
CA LEU A 44 -2.40 -7.41 4.91
C LEU A 44 -0.97 -6.91 4.73
N VAL A 45 -0.27 -7.37 3.69
CA VAL A 45 1.13 -7.00 3.45
C VAL A 45 1.29 -6.07 2.27
N GLY A 46 2.13 -5.05 2.39
CA GLY A 46 2.46 -4.19 1.25
C GLY A 46 3.44 -3.09 1.63
N GLY A 47 4.17 -2.58 0.65
CA GLY A 47 5.15 -1.52 0.80
C GLY A 47 4.58 -0.19 1.29
N PRO A 48 5.46 0.80 1.46
CA PRO A 48 5.09 2.16 1.85
C PRO A 48 3.97 2.70 0.97
N LYS A 49 2.99 3.34 1.61
CA LYS A 49 1.91 4.11 0.93
C LYS A 49 1.13 3.37 -0.17
N LEU A 50 1.11 2.03 -0.15
CA LEU A 50 0.21 1.21 -0.98
C LEU A 50 -1.25 1.22 -0.51
N GLY A 51 -1.62 2.00 0.52
CA GLY A 51 -3.00 2.13 0.98
C GLY A 51 -3.46 1.09 2.01
N LYS A 52 -2.53 0.52 2.80
CA LYS A 52 -2.88 -0.37 3.94
C LYS A 52 -3.79 0.32 4.95
N THR A 53 -3.34 1.45 5.49
CA THR A 53 -4.11 2.28 6.44
C THR A 53 -5.46 2.70 5.88
N SER A 54 -5.49 3.21 4.64
CA SER A 54 -6.74 3.54 3.93
C SER A 54 -7.72 2.37 3.88
N LEU A 55 -7.23 1.17 3.57
CA LEU A 55 -8.05 -0.04 3.49
C LEU A 55 -8.56 -0.48 4.87
N LEU A 56 -7.72 -0.46 5.91
CA LEU A 56 -8.15 -0.79 7.28
C LEU A 56 -9.20 0.18 7.79
N LEU A 57 -8.99 1.49 7.62
CA LEU A 57 -9.98 2.51 8.02
C LEU A 57 -11.28 2.37 7.22
N HIS A 58 -11.20 1.96 5.95
CA HIS A 58 -12.39 1.71 5.13
C HIS A 58 -13.17 0.49 5.63
N LEU A 59 -12.49 -0.60 5.98
CA LEU A 59 -13.10 -1.78 6.60
C LEU A 59 -13.77 -1.43 7.93
N ALA A 60 -13.06 -0.71 8.81
CA ALA A 60 -13.59 -0.24 10.09
C ALA A 60 -14.87 0.59 9.89
N CYS A 61 -14.84 1.49 8.91
CA CYS A 61 -15.98 2.32 8.54
C CYS A 61 -17.17 1.43 8.12
N GLN A 62 -16.99 0.52 7.15
CA GLN A 62 -18.08 -0.33 6.67
C GLN A 62 -18.66 -1.23 7.76
N MET A 63 -17.82 -1.87 8.58
CA MET A 63 -18.26 -2.77 9.66
C MET A 63 -19.03 -2.03 10.76
N ASN A 64 -18.60 -0.82 11.11
CA ASN A 64 -19.27 -0.03 12.15
C ASN A 64 -20.54 0.68 11.64
N HIS A 65 -20.66 0.96 10.34
CA HIS A 65 -21.88 1.50 9.74
C HIS A 65 -23.00 0.46 9.58
N ALA A 66 -22.67 -0.83 9.49
CA ALA A 66 -23.66 -1.91 9.41
C ALA A 66 -24.47 -2.10 10.71
N GLY A 67 -24.18 -1.31 11.76
CA GLY A 67 -24.78 -1.38 13.08
C GLY A 67 -23.98 -2.27 14.03
N PRO A 68 -24.11 -2.07 15.35
CA PRO A 68 -23.48 -2.94 16.33
C PRO A 68 -24.03 -4.36 16.18
N SER A 69 -23.15 -5.35 16.33
CA SER A 69 -23.56 -6.75 16.38
C SER A 69 -24.69 -6.92 17.42
N PRO A 70 -25.75 -7.73 17.14
CA PRO A 70 -26.80 -8.01 18.12
C PRO A 70 -26.29 -8.59 19.44
N ARG A 71 -25.04 -9.05 19.47
CA ARG A 71 -24.36 -9.68 20.61
C ARG A 71 -23.49 -8.71 21.43
N SER A 72 -23.32 -7.46 20.98
CA SER A 72 -22.36 -6.51 21.55
C SER A 72 -22.89 -5.08 21.54
N THR A 73 -22.64 -4.34 22.61
CA THR A 73 -22.90 -2.89 22.70
C THR A 73 -21.73 -2.03 22.19
N GLY A 74 -20.61 -2.65 21.81
CA GLY A 74 -19.40 -2.01 21.29
C GLY A 74 -19.31 -2.00 19.76
N PRO A 75 -18.26 -1.37 19.19
CA PRO A 75 -18.02 -1.36 17.76
C PRO A 75 -17.77 -2.78 17.23
N SER A 76 -18.23 -3.02 16.00
CA SER A 76 -17.99 -4.28 15.27
C SER A 76 -16.52 -4.42 14.87
N ALA A 77 -15.81 -3.30 14.66
CA ALA A 77 -14.38 -3.28 14.37
C ALA A 77 -13.64 -2.15 15.10
N LEU A 78 -12.43 -2.45 15.57
CA LEU A 78 -11.52 -1.52 16.23
C LEU A 78 -10.22 -1.38 15.42
N TYR A 79 -9.93 -0.16 14.98
CA TYR A 79 -8.64 0.20 14.40
C TYR A 79 -7.64 0.57 15.50
N VAL A 80 -6.41 0.07 15.39
CA VAL A 80 -5.30 0.38 16.29
C VAL A 80 -4.05 0.62 15.46
N ASP A 81 -3.44 1.80 15.60
CA ASP A 81 -2.09 2.02 15.08
C ASP A 81 -1.06 1.54 16.10
N VAL A 82 -0.37 0.44 15.80
CA VAL A 82 0.65 -0.15 16.70
C VAL A 82 1.88 0.76 16.82
N ALA A 83 2.10 1.66 15.85
CA ALA A 83 3.20 2.62 15.92
C ALA A 83 2.88 3.84 16.81
N ASP A 84 1.61 4.08 17.14
CA ASP A 84 1.20 5.14 18.05
C ASP A 84 1.11 4.59 19.48
N GLU A 85 2.03 5.04 20.36
CA GLU A 85 2.07 4.60 21.75
C GLU A 85 0.78 4.90 22.52
N ALA A 86 0.08 5.98 22.20
CA ALA A 86 -1.16 6.35 22.90
C ALA A 86 -2.29 5.39 22.52
N ASP A 87 -2.42 5.07 21.22
CA ASP A 87 -3.39 4.08 20.74
C ASP A 87 -3.08 2.69 21.28
N TRP A 88 -1.81 2.28 21.28
CA TRP A 88 -1.39 0.99 21.82
C TRP A 88 -1.66 0.87 23.33
N LYS A 89 -1.31 1.89 24.12
CA LYS A 89 -1.62 1.92 25.56
C LYS A 89 -3.13 1.89 25.82
N ARG A 90 -3.90 2.63 25.03
CA ARG A 90 -5.37 2.65 25.14
C ARG A 90 -5.96 1.27 24.87
N PHE A 91 -5.47 0.58 23.84
CA PHE A 91 -5.89 -0.78 23.49
C PHE A 91 -5.71 -1.76 24.66
N HIS A 92 -4.53 -1.78 25.29
CA HIS A 92 -4.27 -2.67 26.44
C HIS A 92 -5.04 -2.28 27.71
N SER A 93 -5.27 -0.99 27.94
CA SER A 93 -6.01 -0.53 29.12
C SER A 93 -7.51 -0.86 29.09
N ARG A 94 -8.05 -1.09 27.90
CA ARG A 94 -9.47 -1.36 27.66
C ARG A 94 -9.60 -2.42 26.57
N PRO A 95 -9.38 -3.70 26.91
CA PRO A 95 -9.45 -4.77 25.92
C PRO A 95 -10.85 -4.80 25.28
N PRO A 96 -10.93 -4.95 23.94
CA PRO A 96 -12.20 -4.99 23.25
C PRO A 96 -12.96 -6.27 23.54
N ASN A 97 -14.25 -6.28 23.16
CA ASN A 97 -15.08 -7.47 23.25
C ASN A 97 -14.49 -8.59 22.36
N PRO A 98 -14.51 -9.86 22.78
CA PRO A 98 -14.15 -11.00 21.94
C PRO A 98 -14.78 -11.03 20.54
N ASP A 99 -15.99 -10.47 20.39
CA ASP A 99 -16.67 -10.40 19.09
C ASP A 99 -16.21 -9.22 18.21
N THR A 100 -15.37 -8.30 18.73
CA THR A 100 -14.85 -7.15 17.97
C THR A 100 -13.71 -7.58 17.06
N ILE A 101 -13.81 -7.24 15.78
CA ILE A 101 -12.75 -7.48 14.80
C ILE A 101 -11.63 -6.46 15.02
N LEU A 102 -10.40 -6.94 15.15
CA LEU A 102 -9.24 -6.07 15.36
C LEU A 102 -8.54 -5.76 14.05
N LEU A 103 -8.21 -4.49 13.84
CA LEU A 103 -7.53 -3.99 12.65
C LEU A 103 -6.25 -3.30 13.10
N LEU A 104 -5.15 -4.05 13.12
CA LEU A 104 -3.85 -3.59 13.61
C LEU A 104 -3.02 -3.07 12.44
N ASP A 105 -2.64 -1.79 12.48
CA ASP A 105 -1.77 -1.16 11.49
C ASP A 105 -0.32 -1.08 11.95
N ASN A 106 0.62 -0.90 11.02
CA ASN A 106 2.05 -0.76 11.30
C ASN A 106 2.66 -1.93 12.12
N CYS A 107 2.23 -3.17 11.86
CA CYS A 107 2.66 -4.37 12.57
C CYS A 107 4.16 -4.71 12.44
N ASP A 108 4.91 -4.03 11.55
CA ASP A 108 6.38 -4.09 11.55
C ASP A 108 6.98 -3.74 12.92
N ARG A 109 6.29 -2.89 13.70
CA ARG A 109 6.69 -2.52 15.06
C ARG A 109 6.68 -3.68 16.05
N LEU A 110 5.85 -4.69 15.84
CA LEU A 110 5.76 -5.89 16.69
C LEU A 110 6.99 -6.79 16.54
N VAL A 111 7.67 -6.72 15.38
CA VAL A 111 8.76 -7.63 15.02
C VAL A 111 10.13 -6.96 15.06
N GLU A 112 10.17 -5.63 14.96
CA GLU A 112 11.41 -4.87 15.06
C GLU A 112 11.86 -4.58 16.51
N GLY A 113 11.13 -5.06 17.52
CA GLY A 113 11.56 -5.06 18.93
C GLY A 113 11.65 -3.69 19.61
N LYS A 114 10.92 -2.68 19.12
CA LYS A 114 11.09 -1.28 19.56
C LYS A 114 10.20 -0.86 20.75
N ALA A 115 9.03 -1.47 20.93
CA ALA A 115 8.08 -1.13 22.01
C ALA A 115 6.95 -2.17 22.24
N CYS A 116 6.67 -3.01 21.25
CA CYS A 116 5.60 -4.00 21.25
C CYS A 116 6.17 -5.34 20.77
N SER A 117 5.61 -6.46 21.18
CA SER A 117 6.11 -7.81 20.88
C SER A 117 5.04 -8.68 20.22
N LEU A 118 5.47 -9.67 19.43
CA LEU A 118 4.59 -10.74 18.94
C LEU A 118 3.86 -11.48 20.07
N SER A 119 4.46 -11.58 21.26
CA SER A 119 3.81 -12.19 22.44
C SER A 119 2.59 -11.41 22.92
N ASP A 120 2.49 -10.12 22.59
CA ASP A 120 1.32 -9.30 22.93
C ASP A 120 0.11 -9.69 22.06
N ILE A 121 0.34 -10.36 20.93
CA ILE A 121 -0.70 -10.90 20.05
C ILE A 121 -1.46 -12.05 20.73
N ASP A 122 -0.77 -12.86 21.53
CA ASP A 122 -1.39 -13.99 22.25
C ASP A 122 -2.37 -13.51 23.33
N LEU A 123 -2.29 -12.24 23.72
CA LEU A 123 -3.21 -11.58 24.65
C LEU A 123 -4.43 -10.97 23.97
N LEU A 124 -4.51 -11.01 22.63
CA LEU A 124 -5.67 -10.47 21.91
C LEU A 124 -6.90 -11.33 22.22
N PRO A 125 -8.07 -10.70 22.45
CA PRO A 125 -9.31 -11.43 22.62
C PRO A 125 -9.60 -12.24 21.34
N GLY A 126 -10.13 -13.46 21.48
CA GLY A 126 -10.18 -14.52 20.45
C GLY A 126 -11.05 -14.29 19.19
N GLY A 127 -11.21 -13.04 18.74
CA GLY A 127 -11.90 -12.65 17.52
C GLY A 127 -11.00 -12.58 16.28
N SER A 128 -11.61 -12.39 15.10
CA SER A 128 -10.89 -12.21 13.84
C SER A 128 -9.99 -10.96 13.90
N THR A 129 -8.75 -11.08 13.43
CA THR A 129 -7.80 -9.96 13.40
C THR A 129 -7.20 -9.76 12.02
N VAL A 130 -7.05 -8.50 11.59
CA VAL A 130 -6.26 -8.11 10.42
C VAL A 130 -4.97 -7.47 10.93
N PHE A 131 -3.84 -8.07 10.56
CA PHE A 131 -2.51 -7.51 10.81
C PHE A 131 -1.99 -6.87 9.53
N ALA A 132 -1.76 -5.56 9.55
CA ALA A 132 -1.22 -4.83 8.41
C ALA A 132 0.23 -4.41 8.65
N GLY A 133 1.10 -4.72 7.69
CA GLY A 133 2.52 -4.40 7.77
C GLY A 133 3.23 -4.39 6.42
N GLY A 134 4.48 -3.96 6.44
CA GLY A 134 5.39 -3.87 5.31
C GLY A 134 6.34 -5.05 5.24
N ARG A 135 7.60 -4.76 4.90
CA ARG A 135 8.64 -5.76 4.65
C ARG A 135 8.92 -6.64 5.87
N ALA A 136 9.07 -6.05 7.05
CA ALA A 136 9.44 -6.79 8.26
C ALA A 136 8.32 -7.77 8.65
N TRP A 137 7.08 -7.27 8.66
CA TRP A 137 5.91 -8.10 8.96
C TRP A 137 5.73 -9.24 7.94
N ARG A 138 5.91 -8.95 6.64
CA ARG A 138 5.81 -9.96 5.57
C ARG A 138 6.80 -11.11 5.75
N GLU A 139 8.02 -10.83 6.22
CA GLU A 139 9.03 -11.87 6.44
C GLU A 139 8.64 -12.82 7.56
N VAL A 140 8.14 -12.29 8.69
CA VAL A 140 7.63 -13.11 9.80
C VAL A 140 6.46 -14.00 9.35
N VAL A 141 5.50 -13.43 8.63
CA VAL A 141 4.34 -14.19 8.11
C VAL A 141 4.76 -15.28 7.12
N ARG A 142 5.82 -15.05 6.33
CA ARG A 142 6.37 -16.06 5.40
C ARG A 142 7.24 -17.10 6.10
N GLY A 143 7.93 -16.74 7.17
CA GLY A 143 8.76 -17.63 7.98
C GLY A 143 7.94 -18.69 8.71
N GLY A 144 6.67 -18.40 8.97
CA GLY A 144 5.75 -19.31 9.66
C GLY A 144 5.84 -19.21 11.18
N ASP A 145 6.47 -18.16 11.70
CA ASP A 145 6.71 -17.94 13.14
C ASP A 145 5.46 -17.48 13.91
N LEU A 146 4.27 -17.57 13.31
CA LEU A 146 3.02 -17.12 13.91
C LEU A 146 2.18 -18.31 14.40
N PRO A 147 1.57 -18.21 15.59
CA PRO A 147 0.81 -19.30 16.22
C PRO A 147 -0.49 -19.66 15.48
N HIS A 148 -0.90 -18.84 14.49
CA HIS A 148 -2.12 -19.02 13.72
C HIS A 148 -1.86 -18.94 12.21
N THR A 149 -2.62 -19.74 11.45
CA THR A 149 -2.58 -19.68 9.98
C THR A 149 -3.22 -18.38 9.49
N LEU A 150 -2.43 -17.30 9.38
CA LEU A 150 -2.90 -16.06 8.78
C LEU A 150 -3.06 -16.21 7.28
N LYS A 151 -4.21 -15.77 6.73
CA LYS A 151 -4.37 -15.69 5.28
C LYS A 151 -3.68 -14.42 4.77
N LEU A 152 -2.67 -14.62 3.94
CA LEU A 152 -1.89 -13.54 3.35
C LEU A 152 -2.71 -12.80 2.29
N ILE A 153 -2.79 -11.48 2.43
CA ILE A 153 -3.42 -10.55 1.50
C ILE A 153 -2.36 -9.55 1.02
N PRO A 154 -1.73 -9.78 -0.14
CA PRO A 154 -0.75 -8.86 -0.68
C PRO A 154 -1.44 -7.63 -1.30
N LEU A 155 -0.93 -6.45 -0.99
CA LEU A 155 -1.19 -5.22 -1.72
C LEU A 155 -0.03 -4.94 -2.66
N SER A 156 -0.39 -4.59 -3.89
CA SER A 156 0.52 -4.09 -4.92
C SER A 156 0.05 -2.71 -5.38
N VAL A 157 0.82 -2.11 -6.28
CA VAL A 157 0.32 -1.01 -7.13
C VAL A 157 -0.97 -1.44 -7.86
N PHE A 158 -1.77 -0.46 -8.27
CA PHE A 158 -3.01 -0.74 -8.98
C PHE A 158 -2.74 -1.35 -10.35
N LEU A 159 -3.69 -2.15 -10.84
CA LEU A 159 -3.75 -2.42 -12.27
C LEU A 159 -4.12 -1.14 -13.01
N GLU A 160 -3.69 -0.98 -14.26
CA GLU A 160 -3.95 0.25 -15.03
C GLU A 160 -5.45 0.57 -15.12
N LYS A 161 -6.30 -0.45 -15.34
CA LYS A 161 -7.76 -0.30 -15.35
C LYS A 161 -8.33 0.18 -14.00
N GLU A 162 -7.72 -0.22 -12.88
CA GLU A 162 -8.12 0.26 -11.56
C GLU A 162 -7.64 1.71 -11.36
N ALA A 163 -6.40 2.01 -11.77
CA ALA A 163 -5.84 3.36 -11.67
C ALA A 163 -6.64 4.39 -12.48
N GLN A 164 -7.17 4.01 -13.65
CA GLN A 164 -8.04 4.85 -14.47
C GLN A 164 -9.32 5.29 -13.73
N GLN A 165 -9.83 4.49 -12.78
CA GLN A 165 -11.01 4.85 -11.98
C GLN A 165 -10.69 5.90 -10.90
N LEU A 166 -9.41 6.13 -10.62
CA LEU A 166 -8.94 7.08 -9.61
C LEU A 166 -8.75 8.49 -10.18
N PHE A 167 -8.92 8.69 -11.48
CA PHE A 167 -8.79 10.01 -12.05
C PHE A 167 -9.85 10.97 -11.52
N ASN A 168 -9.40 12.18 -11.20
CA ASN A 168 -10.31 13.28 -10.96
C ASN A 168 -10.91 13.72 -12.32
N PRO A 169 -12.25 13.86 -12.40
CA PRO A 169 -12.94 14.24 -13.64
C PRO A 169 -12.57 15.63 -14.17
N ASP A 170 -12.03 16.51 -13.32
CA ASP A 170 -11.65 17.88 -13.69
C ASP A 170 -10.30 17.95 -14.42
N LEU A 171 -9.55 16.84 -14.48
CA LEU A 171 -8.28 16.78 -15.20
C LEU A 171 -8.48 16.41 -16.67
N SER A 172 -7.66 16.99 -17.53
CA SER A 172 -7.65 16.69 -18.96
C SER A 172 -7.04 15.31 -19.27
N THR A 173 -7.36 14.77 -20.45
CA THR A 173 -6.76 13.51 -20.95
C THR A 173 -5.23 13.56 -21.01
N GLU A 174 -4.66 14.73 -21.34
CA GLU A 174 -3.21 14.92 -21.37
C GLU A 174 -2.60 14.85 -19.96
N GLN A 175 -3.27 15.48 -18.98
CA GLN A 175 -2.88 15.38 -17.57
C GLN A 175 -3.01 13.94 -17.06
N HIS A 176 -4.05 13.20 -17.47
CA HIS A 176 -4.20 11.77 -17.14
C HIS A 176 -3.03 10.94 -17.68
N SER A 177 -2.68 11.12 -18.96
CA SER A 177 -1.55 10.44 -19.61
C SER A 177 -0.22 10.76 -18.91
N THR A 178 -0.02 12.03 -18.58
CA THR A 178 1.15 12.50 -17.84
C THR A 178 1.24 11.84 -16.45
N ILE A 179 0.12 11.78 -15.73
CA ILE A 179 0.08 11.13 -14.41
C ILE A 179 0.46 9.65 -14.52
N LEU A 180 -0.13 8.90 -15.45
CA LEU A 180 0.22 7.50 -15.64
C LEU A 180 1.68 7.31 -16.02
N THR A 181 2.24 8.19 -16.85
CA THR A 181 3.64 8.13 -17.26
C THR A 181 4.59 8.36 -16.08
N TYR A 182 4.34 9.39 -15.27
CA TYR A 182 5.27 9.80 -14.21
C TYR A 182 5.05 9.05 -12.90
N ALA A 183 3.81 8.94 -12.46
CA ALA A 183 3.46 8.26 -11.20
C ALA A 183 3.34 6.74 -11.35
N GLY A 184 3.17 6.23 -12.58
CA GLY A 184 2.73 4.86 -12.79
C GLY A 184 1.37 4.61 -12.15
N THR A 185 1.18 3.42 -11.58
CA THR A 185 -0.04 3.04 -10.85
C THR A 185 0.17 2.96 -9.34
N HIS A 186 1.25 3.56 -8.82
CA HIS A 186 1.50 3.61 -7.39
C HIS A 186 0.51 4.58 -6.72
N PRO A 187 -0.32 4.14 -5.74
CA PRO A 187 -1.42 4.95 -5.19
C PRO A 187 -1.00 6.34 -4.71
N TYR A 188 0.15 6.43 -4.04
CA TYR A 188 0.62 7.68 -3.45
C TYR A 188 1.16 8.68 -4.47
N ASN A 189 2.05 8.23 -5.37
CA ASN A 189 2.54 9.04 -6.48
C ASN A 189 1.38 9.55 -7.33
N PHE A 190 0.41 8.66 -7.62
CA PHE A 190 -0.77 8.99 -8.41
C PHE A 190 -1.61 10.08 -7.75
N LYS A 191 -1.89 9.94 -6.44
CA LYS A 191 -2.65 10.92 -5.66
C LYS A 191 -1.93 12.27 -5.59
N LEU A 192 -0.61 12.27 -5.35
CA LEU A 192 0.18 13.49 -5.22
C LEU A 192 0.25 14.28 -6.52
N LEU A 193 0.53 13.60 -7.63
CA LEU A 193 0.66 14.25 -8.92
C LEU A 193 -0.71 14.80 -9.41
N GLN A 194 -1.79 14.04 -9.18
CA GLN A 194 -3.15 14.53 -9.41
C GLN A 194 -3.46 15.78 -8.59
N ALA A 195 -3.15 15.78 -7.29
CA ALA A 195 -3.37 16.94 -6.43
C ALA A 195 -2.56 18.17 -6.86
N ALA A 196 -1.33 17.96 -7.35
CA ALA A 196 -0.49 19.03 -7.86
C ALA A 196 -1.08 19.67 -9.13
N PHE A 197 -1.54 18.87 -10.09
CA PHE A 197 -2.21 19.39 -11.30
C PHE A 197 -3.49 20.18 -10.98
N LEU A 198 -4.28 19.71 -10.02
CA LEU A 198 -5.50 20.41 -9.59
C LEU A 198 -5.20 21.74 -8.89
N ARG A 199 -4.06 21.86 -8.20
CA ARG A 199 -3.67 23.07 -7.46
C ARG A 199 -3.08 24.15 -8.37
N GLU A 200 -2.13 23.78 -9.23
CA GLU A 200 -1.35 24.73 -10.02
C GLU A 200 -2.12 25.26 -11.25
N GLY A 201 -3.19 24.58 -11.67
CA GLY A 201 -4.00 24.95 -12.82
C GLY A 201 -3.27 24.76 -14.15
N LEU A 202 -3.82 25.32 -15.23
CA LEU A 202 -3.34 25.12 -16.62
C LEU A 202 -2.12 25.98 -17.00
N HIS A 203 -1.69 26.90 -16.14
CA HIS A 203 -0.70 27.93 -16.49
C HIS A 203 0.74 27.54 -16.13
N VAL A 204 0.92 26.50 -15.32
CA VAL A 204 2.24 26.03 -14.90
C VAL A 204 2.70 24.92 -15.84
N PRO A 205 3.92 24.98 -16.40
CA PRO A 205 4.46 23.92 -17.23
C PRO A 205 4.47 22.57 -16.51
N THR A 206 4.05 21.52 -17.20
CA THR A 206 3.99 20.15 -16.68
C THR A 206 5.31 19.71 -16.05
N GLU A 207 6.45 20.05 -16.66
CA GLU A 207 7.78 19.68 -16.19
C GLU A 207 8.08 20.29 -14.81
N HIS A 208 7.58 21.51 -14.56
CA HIS A 208 7.74 22.16 -13.26
C HIS A 208 6.94 21.44 -12.18
N ILE A 209 5.67 21.10 -12.46
CA ILE A 209 4.80 20.35 -11.54
C ILE A 209 5.44 19.00 -11.18
N VAL A 210 5.91 18.26 -12.20
CA VAL A 210 6.57 16.97 -12.02
C VAL A 210 7.85 17.09 -11.18
N SER A 211 8.67 18.10 -11.45
CA SER A 211 9.92 18.34 -10.70
C SER A 211 9.65 18.62 -9.22
N GLU A 212 8.68 19.47 -8.90
CA GLU A 212 8.32 19.78 -7.52
C GLU A 212 7.74 18.56 -6.79
N VAL A 213 6.89 17.77 -7.45
CA VAL A 213 6.38 16.51 -6.89
C VAL A 213 7.52 15.50 -6.66
N LYS A 214 8.49 15.39 -7.57
CA LYS A 214 9.67 14.52 -7.40
C LYS A 214 10.47 14.90 -6.15
N LYS A 215 10.71 16.20 -5.94
CA LYS A 215 11.40 16.71 -4.73
C LYS A 215 10.62 16.37 -3.45
N TYR A 216 9.31 16.56 -3.48
CA TYR A 216 8.45 16.21 -2.34
C TYR A 216 8.47 14.71 -2.01
N LEU A 217 8.54 13.86 -3.04
CA LEU A 217 8.58 12.40 -2.90
C LEU A 217 9.93 11.83 -2.46
N PHE A 218 10.98 12.66 -2.34
CA PHE A 218 12.35 12.20 -2.06
C PHE A 218 12.43 11.29 -0.83
N SER A 219 11.89 11.72 0.32
CA SER A 219 11.94 10.94 1.57
C SER A 219 11.16 9.63 1.44
N PHE A 220 10.00 9.67 0.77
CA PHE A 220 9.21 8.48 0.50
C PHE A 220 9.94 7.48 -0.40
N PHE A 221 10.64 7.95 -1.44
CA PHE A 221 11.44 7.08 -2.30
C PHE A 221 12.62 6.46 -1.55
N GLN A 222 13.27 7.23 -0.69
CA GLN A 222 14.31 6.72 0.20
C GLN A 222 13.75 5.64 1.13
N ASP A 223 12.57 5.84 1.71
CA ASP A 223 11.91 4.83 2.55
C ASP A 223 11.64 3.53 1.78
N CYS A 224 11.21 3.62 0.51
CA CYS A 224 11.01 2.44 -0.34
C CYS A 224 12.31 1.68 -0.60
N VAL A 225 13.41 2.38 -0.90
CA VAL A 225 14.73 1.76 -1.12
C VAL A 225 15.27 1.16 0.17
N ASN A 226 15.08 1.79 1.32
CA ASN A 226 15.49 1.26 2.62
C ASN A 226 14.77 -0.07 2.99
N GLN A 227 13.69 -0.44 2.30
CA GLN A 227 13.04 -1.75 2.47
C GLN A 227 13.66 -2.86 1.63
N LEU A 228 14.56 -2.54 0.71
CA LEU A 228 15.38 -3.52 0.01
C LEU A 228 16.44 -4.02 0.99
N ARG A 229 16.45 -5.33 1.26
CA ARG A 229 17.31 -5.95 2.28
C ARG A 229 18.44 -6.75 1.66
N GLU A 230 18.26 -7.22 0.43
CA GLU A 230 19.20 -8.12 -0.23
C GLU A 230 19.85 -7.45 -1.45
N PRO A 231 21.15 -7.65 -1.70
CA PRO A 231 21.82 -7.11 -2.89
C PRO A 231 21.15 -7.52 -4.21
N LEU A 232 20.57 -8.73 -4.26
CA LEU A 232 19.84 -9.21 -5.43
C LEU A 232 18.56 -8.42 -5.72
N GLU A 233 17.90 -7.87 -4.69
CA GLU A 233 16.71 -7.03 -4.88
C GLU A 233 17.09 -5.74 -5.62
N HIS A 234 18.21 -5.12 -5.25
CA HIS A 234 18.76 -3.97 -5.97
C HIS A 234 19.16 -4.30 -7.40
N GLN A 235 19.84 -5.42 -7.64
CA GLN A 235 20.26 -5.82 -8.98
C GLN A 235 19.08 -6.06 -9.93
N VAL A 236 18.04 -6.78 -9.45
CA VAL A 236 16.82 -7.02 -10.23
C VAL A 236 16.07 -5.71 -10.48
N LEU A 237 15.94 -4.85 -9.46
CA LEU A 237 15.27 -3.57 -9.61
C LEU A 237 15.99 -2.67 -10.63
N ALA A 238 17.30 -2.53 -10.50
CA ALA A 238 18.12 -1.76 -11.43
C ALA A 238 17.97 -2.28 -12.86
N PHE A 239 18.02 -3.60 -13.08
CA PHE A 239 17.83 -4.18 -14.41
C PHE A 239 16.46 -3.79 -15.01
N VAL A 240 15.38 -3.90 -14.23
CA VAL A 240 14.02 -3.57 -14.71
C VAL A 240 13.88 -2.07 -14.98
N ILE A 241 14.53 -1.21 -14.19
CA ILE A 241 14.55 0.25 -14.40
C ILE A 241 15.33 0.60 -15.68
N GLU A 242 16.52 0.02 -15.87
CA GLU A 242 17.38 0.31 -17.03
C GLU A 242 16.82 -0.20 -18.35
N ALA A 243 15.99 -1.25 -18.31
CA ALA A 243 15.34 -1.75 -19.51
C ALA A 243 14.36 -0.74 -20.13
N ASP A 244 13.81 0.17 -19.34
CA ASP A 244 12.82 1.20 -19.72
C ASP A 244 11.62 0.67 -20.54
N LYS A 245 11.35 -0.62 -20.40
CA LYS A 245 10.29 -1.34 -21.09
C LYS A 245 9.86 -2.56 -20.27
N PRO A 246 8.67 -3.13 -20.56
CA PRO A 246 8.28 -4.37 -19.92
C PRO A 246 9.24 -5.52 -20.29
N VAL A 247 9.69 -6.29 -19.30
CA VAL A 247 10.69 -7.38 -19.46
C VAL A 247 10.17 -8.72 -18.98
N ASN A 248 10.62 -9.80 -19.62
CA ASN A 248 10.29 -11.16 -19.19
C ASN A 248 11.16 -11.57 -17.98
N PRO A 249 10.59 -12.11 -16.88
CA PRO A 249 11.34 -12.61 -15.73
C PRO A 249 12.50 -13.56 -16.07
N ARG A 250 12.39 -14.37 -17.14
CA ARG A 250 13.44 -15.30 -17.57
C ARG A 250 14.65 -14.57 -18.17
N GLU A 251 14.41 -13.46 -18.86
CA GLU A 251 15.48 -12.59 -19.38
C GLU A 251 16.29 -12.00 -18.24
N VAL A 252 15.59 -11.44 -17.24
CA VAL A 252 16.20 -10.89 -16.03
C VAL A 252 16.99 -11.95 -15.27
N ALA A 253 16.41 -13.15 -15.09
CA ALA A 253 17.07 -14.27 -14.42
C ALA A 253 18.36 -14.69 -15.13
N ARG A 254 18.34 -14.78 -16.46
CA ARG A 254 19.53 -15.10 -17.26
C ARG A 254 20.61 -14.03 -17.13
N ALA A 255 20.23 -12.75 -17.19
CA ALA A 255 21.18 -11.65 -17.10
C ALA A 255 21.88 -11.59 -15.73
N ILE A 256 21.18 -11.95 -14.65
CA ILE A 256 21.71 -11.92 -13.28
C ILE A 256 22.35 -13.27 -12.88
N GLY A 257 22.23 -14.31 -13.71
CA GLY A 257 22.81 -15.62 -13.43
C GLY A 257 22.03 -16.44 -12.40
N LEU A 258 20.71 -16.23 -12.29
CA LEU A 258 19.84 -16.96 -11.38
C LEU A 258 18.93 -17.95 -12.14
N PRO A 259 18.59 -19.11 -11.53
CA PRO A 259 17.62 -20.03 -12.11
C PRO A 259 16.20 -19.42 -12.17
N THR A 260 15.88 -18.53 -11.23
CA THR A 260 14.62 -17.81 -11.18
C THR A 260 14.75 -16.53 -10.37
N ILE A 261 14.03 -15.49 -10.78
CA ILE A 261 13.90 -14.22 -10.03
C ILE A 261 12.53 -14.09 -9.36
N LYS A 262 11.69 -15.14 -9.38
CA LYS A 262 10.32 -15.07 -8.84
C LYS A 262 10.27 -14.58 -7.38
N PRO A 263 11.09 -15.08 -6.43
CA PRO A 263 11.04 -14.61 -5.04
C PRO A 263 11.37 -13.12 -4.92
N VAL A 264 12.36 -12.64 -5.68
CA VAL A 264 12.77 -11.23 -5.72
C VAL A 264 11.68 -10.37 -6.35
N ALA A 265 11.13 -10.79 -7.50
CA ALA A 265 10.02 -10.09 -8.14
C ALA A 265 8.77 -10.02 -7.25
N ASP A 266 8.44 -11.08 -6.51
CA ASP A 266 7.33 -11.07 -5.55
C ASP A 266 7.58 -10.06 -4.43
N THR A 267 8.84 -9.88 -3.99
CA THR A 267 9.21 -8.84 -3.03
C THR A 267 9.09 -7.44 -3.63
N LEU A 268 9.67 -7.19 -4.80
CA LEU A 268 9.60 -5.87 -5.45
C LEU A 268 8.15 -5.47 -5.78
N CYS A 269 7.30 -6.43 -6.18
CA CYS A 269 5.87 -6.20 -6.36
C CYS A 269 5.17 -5.84 -5.04
N ALA A 270 5.48 -6.58 -3.96
CA ALA A 270 4.91 -6.30 -2.64
C ALA A 270 5.37 -4.94 -2.09
N LEU A 271 6.58 -4.50 -2.43
CA LEU A 271 7.07 -3.15 -2.10
C LEU A 271 6.45 -2.05 -2.96
N GLY A 272 5.78 -2.40 -4.06
CA GLY A 272 5.18 -1.44 -4.98
C GLY A 272 6.16 -0.78 -5.94
N LEU A 273 7.38 -1.32 -6.07
CA LEU A 273 8.45 -0.77 -6.91
C LEU A 273 8.33 -1.22 -8.37
N ILE A 274 7.76 -2.40 -8.58
CA ILE A 274 7.44 -2.93 -9.91
C ILE A 274 6.01 -3.48 -9.92
N SER A 275 5.45 -3.64 -11.11
CA SER A 275 4.24 -4.41 -11.36
C SER A 275 4.56 -5.67 -12.16
N ARG A 276 3.71 -6.68 -11.98
CA ARG A 276 3.74 -7.94 -12.74
C ARG A 276 2.37 -8.28 -13.29
N TRP A 277 2.30 -8.60 -14.57
CA TRP A 277 1.08 -9.10 -15.22
C TRP A 277 1.43 -10.18 -16.24
N ILE A 278 0.40 -10.80 -16.80
CA ILE A 278 0.55 -11.77 -17.90
C ILE A 278 0.21 -11.05 -19.20
N ARG A 279 1.10 -11.16 -20.19
CA ARG A 279 0.93 -10.64 -21.55
C ARG A 279 1.35 -11.74 -22.52
N ASP A 280 0.49 -12.04 -23.49
CA ASP A 280 0.77 -13.06 -24.51
C ASP A 280 1.22 -14.42 -23.91
N GLU A 281 0.50 -14.85 -22.86
CA GLU A 281 0.79 -16.06 -22.04
C GLU A 281 2.11 -16.03 -21.24
N GLU A 282 2.86 -14.92 -21.29
CA GLU A 282 4.11 -14.76 -20.58
C GLU A 282 4.01 -13.77 -19.41
N ALA A 283 4.69 -14.09 -18.31
CA ALA A 283 4.85 -13.15 -17.21
C ALA A 283 5.71 -11.96 -17.66
N THR A 284 5.30 -10.75 -17.28
CA THR A 284 5.96 -9.49 -17.64
C THR A 284 6.16 -8.65 -16.38
N LEU A 285 7.34 -8.05 -16.23
CA LEU A 285 7.69 -7.10 -15.17
C LEU A 285 7.85 -5.68 -15.74
N SER A 286 7.49 -4.66 -14.96
CA SER A 286 7.76 -3.27 -15.32
C SER A 286 7.94 -2.38 -14.09
N ALA A 287 8.87 -1.43 -14.17
CA ALA A 287 9.01 -0.32 -13.23
C ALA A 287 8.20 0.88 -13.74
N GLY A 288 6.91 0.93 -13.41
CA GLY A 288 5.97 1.85 -14.06
C GLY A 288 6.03 3.32 -13.62
N SER A 289 6.73 3.66 -12.54
CA SER A 289 6.82 5.07 -12.07
C SER A 289 8.12 5.71 -12.54
N ARG A 290 8.03 6.55 -13.58
CA ARG A 290 9.18 7.30 -14.07
C ARG A 290 9.79 8.24 -13.02
N LEU A 291 8.96 8.84 -12.16
CA LEU A 291 9.43 9.66 -11.02
C LEU A 291 10.42 8.90 -10.12
N PHE A 292 10.04 7.68 -9.73
CA PHE A 292 10.90 6.83 -8.90
C PHE A 292 12.15 6.38 -9.68
N ASN A 293 11.97 5.96 -10.93
CA ASN A 293 13.06 5.44 -11.77
C ASN A 293 14.16 6.49 -11.99
N GLU A 294 13.78 7.71 -12.35
CA GLU A 294 14.74 8.81 -12.55
C GLU A 294 15.46 9.17 -11.25
N TRP A 295 14.72 9.29 -10.14
CA TRP A 295 15.32 9.53 -8.82
C TRP A 295 16.31 8.42 -8.42
N TYR A 296 15.93 7.15 -8.66
CA TYR A 296 16.77 5.99 -8.34
C TYR A 296 18.08 6.02 -9.13
N ARG A 297 18.02 6.33 -10.43
CA ARG A 297 19.22 6.48 -11.28
C ARG A 297 20.13 7.61 -10.81
N GLU A 298 19.54 8.75 -10.45
CA GLU A 298 20.26 9.96 -10.02
C GLU A 298 20.92 9.84 -8.64
N THR A 299 20.39 8.99 -7.76
CA THR A 299 20.74 9.01 -6.32
C THR A 299 21.31 7.69 -5.80
N VAL A 300 20.90 6.56 -6.38
CA VAL A 300 21.23 5.22 -5.85
C VAL A 300 22.13 4.43 -6.81
N ALA A 301 21.89 4.55 -8.11
CA ALA A 301 22.68 3.85 -9.13
C ALA A 301 23.94 4.61 -9.58
N SER A 302 24.05 5.89 -9.21
CA SER A 302 25.21 6.77 -9.43
C SER A 302 26.32 6.51 -8.43
#